data_AF-W1UYG5-F1
#
_entry.id   AF-W1UYG5-F1
#
_cell.length_a   1.000
_cell.length_b   1.000
_cell.length_c   1.000
_cell.angle_alpha   90.00
_cell.angle_beta   90.00
_cell.angle_gamma   90.00
#
_symmetry.space_group_name_H-M   'P 1'
#
loop_
_entity.id
_entity.type
_entity.pdbx_description
1 polymer ?
#
loop_
_entity_poly.entity_id
_entity_poly.type
_entity_poly.pdbx_seq_one_letter_code
_entity_poly.pdbx_strand_id
1 'polypeptide(L)' 'MGDKKYTVERANRFIAENKHLVNTQYKPKEHFSAEIGWINDPNGFVYFRGEYHLFYQFYPYDS' A
#
# COMPACT_ATOMS: atom_id res chain seq x y z
N MET A 1 19.61 -19.01 3.18
CA MET A 1 18.87 -18.21 2.18
C MET A 1 17.43 -18.16 2.65
N GLY A 2 17.04 -17.08 3.30
CA GLY A 2 15.77 -16.99 4.02
C GLY A 2 14.57 -17.08 3.10
N ASP A 3 13.50 -17.74 3.59
CA ASP A 3 12.19 -17.75 2.97
C ASP A 3 11.81 -16.36 2.49
N LYS A 4 11.52 -16.21 1.19
CA LYS A 4 10.96 -14.97 0.63
C LYS A 4 9.49 -14.84 1.05
N LYS A 5 9.24 -14.70 2.35
CA LYS A 5 7.91 -14.48 2.93
C LYS A 5 7.25 -13.25 2.32
N TYR A 6 8.05 -12.22 2.05
CA TYR A 6 7.60 -10.95 1.50
C TYR A 6 8.21 -10.72 0.10
N THR A 7 7.36 -10.70 -0.92
CA THR A 7 7.72 -10.28 -2.29
C THR A 7 6.63 -9.36 -2.85
N VAL A 8 6.98 -8.58 -3.85
CA VAL A 8 6.03 -7.69 -4.54
C VAL A 8 4.90 -8.49 -5.18
N GLU A 9 5.20 -9.65 -5.77
CA GLU A 9 4.19 -10.50 -6.42
C GLU A 9 3.18 -11.03 -5.41
N ARG A 10 3.64 -11.43 -4.22
CA ARG A 10 2.76 -11.91 -3.14
C ARG A 10 1.92 -10.77 -2.55
N ALA A 11 2.52 -9.59 -2.35
CA ALA A 11 1.82 -8.42 -1.87
C ALA A 11 0.70 -8.01 -2.85
N ASN A 12 1.04 -7.87 -4.13
CA ASN A 12 0.08 -7.47 -5.16
C ASN A 12 -1.07 -8.48 -5.30
N ARG A 13 -0.77 -9.78 -5.22
CA ARG A 13 -1.80 -10.82 -5.24
C ARG A 13 -2.74 -10.71 -4.05
N PHE A 14 -2.20 -10.57 -2.84
CA PHE A 14 -3.00 -10.43 -1.64
C PHE A 14 -3.93 -9.20 -1.70
N ILE A 15 -3.43 -8.06 -2.17
CA ILE A 15 -4.23 -6.84 -2.34
C ILE A 15 -5.37 -7.07 -3.33
N ALA A 16 -5.06 -7.63 -4.51
CA ALA A 16 -6.06 -7.89 -5.54
C ALA A 16 -7.17 -8.84 -5.04
N GLU A 17 -6.80 -9.87 -4.28
CA GLU A 17 -7.74 -10.85 -3.74
C GLU A 17 -8.54 -10.31 -2.54
N ASN A 18 -8.01 -9.41 -1.71
CA ASN A 18 -8.62 -9.08 -0.41
C ASN A 18 -9.14 -7.64 -0.27
N LYS A 19 -8.83 -6.71 -1.18
CA LYS A 19 -9.25 -5.29 -1.03
C LYS A 19 -10.76 -5.08 -0.91
N HIS A 20 -11.56 -6.02 -1.41
CA HIS A 20 -13.03 -5.98 -1.30
C HIS A 20 -13.54 -6.19 0.13
N LEU A 21 -12.70 -6.69 1.04
CA LEU A 21 -13.02 -6.89 2.46
C LEU A 21 -12.88 -5.61 3.29
N VAL A 22 -12.31 -4.55 2.72
CA VAL A 22 -12.02 -3.31 3.44
C VAL A 22 -13.30 -2.54 3.75
N ASN A 23 -13.48 -2.17 5.02
CA ASN A 23 -14.55 -1.26 5.42
C ASN A 23 -14.24 0.17 4.94
N THR A 24 -14.96 0.62 3.92
CA THR A 24 -14.75 1.94 3.31
C THR A 24 -15.39 3.09 4.10
N GLN A 25 -16.20 2.81 5.13
CA GLN A 25 -16.83 3.84 5.97
C GLN A 25 -15.81 4.79 6.61
N TYR A 26 -14.63 4.26 6.99
CA TYR A 26 -13.58 5.01 7.68
C TYR A 26 -12.39 5.35 6.78
N LYS A 27 -12.43 4.98 5.50
CA LYS A 27 -11.37 5.34 4.55
C LYS A 27 -11.45 6.83 4.22
N PRO A 28 -10.32 7.56 4.21
CA PRO A 28 -10.31 8.95 3.81
C PRO A 28 -10.72 9.10 2.34
N LYS A 29 -11.54 10.12 2.04
CA LYS A 29 -11.97 10.41 0.66
C LYS A 29 -10.98 11.30 -0.09
N GLU A 30 -10.37 12.26 0.62
CA GLU A 30 -9.51 13.30 0.03
C GLU A 30 -8.02 13.15 0.38
N HIS A 31 -7.67 12.17 1.23
CA HIS A 31 -6.27 11.91 1.60
C HIS A 31 -5.83 10.56 1.04
N PHE A 32 -4.54 10.47 0.70
CA PHE A 32 -3.93 9.22 0.29
C PHE A 32 -4.06 8.14 1.38
N SER A 33 -4.44 6.93 0.99
CA SER A 33 -4.36 5.72 1.81
C SER A 33 -4.14 4.50 0.93
N ALA A 34 -3.53 3.43 1.46
CA ALA A 34 -3.39 2.18 0.71
C ALA A 34 -4.75 1.53 0.39
N GLU A 35 -4.83 0.66 -0.62
CA GLU A 35 -6.06 -0.08 -0.95
C GLU A 35 -6.53 -0.95 0.22
N ILE A 36 -5.59 -1.56 0.96
CA ILE A 36 -5.78 -2.41 2.13
C ILE A 36 -4.52 -2.35 3.00
N GLY A 37 -4.62 -2.71 4.28
CA GLY A 37 -3.47 -2.88 5.16
C GLY A 37 -2.95 -1.59 5.78
N TRP A 38 -1.84 -1.73 6.51
CA TRP A 38 -1.23 -0.67 7.30
C TRP A 38 -0.16 0.11 6.52
N ILE A 39 -0.21 1.44 6.60
CA ILE A 39 0.80 2.37 6.09
C ILE A 39 1.27 3.30 7.20
N ASN A 40 2.50 3.78 7.10
CA ASN A 40 3.06 4.79 8.01
C ASN A 40 3.81 5.90 7.26
N ASP A 41 5.15 5.91 7.31
CA ASP A 41 5.96 7.04 6.87
C ASP A 41 5.81 7.28 5.36
N PRO A 42 5.62 8.54 4.93
CA PRO A 42 5.80 8.87 3.53
C PRO A 42 7.27 8.68 3.13
N ASN A 43 7.50 8.12 1.95
CA ASN A 43 8.82 7.89 1.38
C ASN A 43 8.89 8.43 -0.04
N GLY A 44 10.10 8.80 -0.48
CA GLY A 44 10.37 9.14 -1.87
C GLY A 44 9.44 10.21 -2.46
N PHE A 45 8.96 11.17 -1.65
CA PHE A 45 8.09 12.22 -2.14
C PHE A 45 8.89 13.18 -3.02
N VAL A 46 8.69 13.11 -4.34
CA VAL A 46 9.50 13.81 -5.33
C VAL A 46 8.69 14.18 -6.56
N TYR A 47 9.04 15.29 -7.20
CA TYR A 47 8.59 15.60 -8.55
C TYR A 47 9.62 15.09 -9.57
N PHE A 48 9.24 14.16 -10.43
CA PHE A 48 10.13 13.55 -11.41
C PHE A 48 9.40 13.22 -12.73
N ARG A 49 10.02 13.60 -13.86
CA ARG A 49 9.50 13.36 -15.22
C ARG A 49 8.06 13.83 -15.46
N GLY A 50 7.69 14.98 -14.90
CA GLY A 50 6.38 15.57 -15.11
C GLY A 50 5.33 15.21 -14.05
N GLU A 51 5.67 14.34 -13.09
CA GLU A 51 4.71 13.76 -12.14
C GLU A 51 5.19 13.87 -10.69
N TYR A 52 4.25 13.96 -9.76
CA TYR A 52 4.51 13.78 -8.34
C TYR A 52 4.46 12.29 -7.98
N HIS A 53 5.52 11.80 -7.35
CA HIS A 53 5.64 10.42 -6.86
C HIS A 53 5.59 10.44 -5.35
N LEU A 54 4.71 9.64 -4.75
CA LEU A 54 4.63 9.43 -3.31
C LEU A 54 4.68 7.92 -3.03
N PHE A 55 5.70 7.49 -2.30
CA PHE A 55 5.83 6.15 -1.76
C PHE A 55 5.55 6.18 -0.25
N TYR A 56 5.45 5.02 0.37
CA TYR A 56 5.17 4.88 1.79
C TYR A 56 5.63 3.49 2.26
N GLN A 57 5.99 3.33 3.53
CA GLN A 57 6.20 1.98 4.07
C GLN A 57 4.84 1.32 4.25
N PHE A 58 4.80 0.02 3.97
CA PHE A 58 3.55 -0.67 3.72
C PHE A 58 3.57 -2.11 4.21
N TYR A 59 2.53 -2.50 4.95
CA TYR A 59 2.23 -3.88 5.32
C TYR A 59 0.83 -4.27 4.82
N PRO A 60 0.71 -5.03 3.71
CA PRO A 60 -0.57 -5.32 3.08
C PRO A 60 -1.40 -6.38 3.81
N TYR A 61 -0.81 -7.14 4.74
CA TYR A 61 -1.39 -8.38 5.28
C TYR A 61 -2.16 -8.20 6.58
N ASP A 62 -2.19 -7.00 7.16
CA ASP A 62 -2.93 -6.65 8.38
C ASP A 62 -3.13 -5.12 8.48
N SER A 63 -4.05 -4.68 9.34
CA SER A 63 -4.38 -3.26 9.57
C SER A 63 -4.69 -2.92 11.02
#